data_AF-A0A9E3RWB4-F1
#
_entry.id   AF-A0A9E3RWB4-F1
#
_cell.length_a   1.000
_cell.length_b   1.000
_cell.length_c   1.000
_cell.angle_alpha   90.00
_cell.angle_beta   90.00
_cell.angle_gamma   90.00
#
_symmetry.space_group_name_H-M   'P 1'
#
loop_
_entity.id
_entity.type
_entity.pdbx_description
1 polymer ?
#
loop_
_entity_poly.entity_id
_entity_poly.type
_entity_poly.pdbx_seq_one_letter_code
_entity_poly.pdbx_strand_id
1 'polypeptide(L)'
;MPLLYSPESRCAEHRPQPRKDSALRRTPRKDRVRVLPRFEHWSAHYRTARRSCNGCVRVYEEFTGHGDRPQRKPRGRSQVSNEPCILAVDLGTSGCKTALVTTRGQVLGWEFDPVTTVHLPGGGAEQNPSDWWDTLVSTTRRILADNLVPRERIAAVCCTTQGEGTVAVDADGRALMNAILWMDSRGAKCLPEIMGGMPKVSGYNALKLLRWIRLTGGAPSQTGKDPAAHMLLIKHDHPEVYRATHKFLNVLDYMNLRLTGKFVGTFDSIITSWVTDNRNPDAIHYSDALLRGCGIEREKFPDIVPCTQDLGPITKEFAEAVGLPPTVKVVAGAIDNTAAAVGSGAVDDYAAHLYIGTSSWLAAHVPFKKTDIAASLASLPCAIPGRYLLTALQATAGGNLTFLRDKILYHKDELLQEAQTPDVYKIMDRIADRVPAGSNGVMYTPWIFGERAPVEDRTVRAGLFNLSLENSREDIIRAVMEGVAFNTRWLLVPFERFTKRRTDSITIVGGGAVSDVWCGIFADVMDRSILQTKDPIQANARGAAFIAALGLGHIRASDIPGCVECKKTYTPTPEHRAVYDRLYSEFVAIYNKTKGIYRRLNG
;
A
#
# COMPACT_ATOMS: atom_id res chain seq x y z
N MET A 1 -68.11 -34.63 1.21
CA MET A 1 -68.03 -35.39 2.46
C MET A 1 -66.79 -34.94 3.22
N PRO A 2 -66.98 -34.00 4.17
CA PRO A 2 -65.95 -33.40 5.01
C PRO A 2 -66.08 -33.84 6.48
N LEU A 3 -65.04 -33.65 7.28
CA LEU A 3 -65.10 -33.42 8.74
C LEU A 3 -63.93 -32.45 9.02
N LEU A 4 -64.07 -31.13 9.16
CA LEU A 4 -64.83 -30.31 10.13
C LEU A 4 -64.63 -30.77 11.58
N TYR A 5 -63.89 -29.98 12.37
CA TYR A 5 -64.38 -29.39 13.64
C TYR A 5 -63.40 -28.32 14.17
N SER A 6 -63.84 -27.05 14.09
CA SER A 6 -63.66 -25.97 15.09
C SER A 6 -64.99 -25.96 15.92
N PRO A 7 -65.23 -25.28 17.08
CA PRO A 7 -64.58 -24.04 17.54
C PRO A 7 -64.52 -23.75 19.08
N GLU A 8 -63.92 -22.60 19.38
CA GLU A 8 -64.27 -21.59 20.42
C GLU A 8 -64.37 -21.93 21.93
N SER A 9 -63.63 -21.16 22.74
CA SER A 9 -64.22 -20.41 23.86
C SER A 9 -63.41 -19.13 24.18
N ARG A 10 -64.13 -18.02 24.39
CA ARG A 10 -63.67 -16.66 24.68
C ARG A 10 -63.61 -16.36 26.19
N CYS A 11 -63.02 -15.20 26.50
CA CYS A 11 -63.13 -14.34 27.70
C CYS A 11 -62.11 -14.63 28.83
N ALA A 12 -61.45 -13.66 29.48
CA ALA A 12 -61.73 -12.23 29.59
C ALA A 12 -60.46 -11.37 29.81
N GLU A 13 -60.56 -10.12 29.34
CA GLU A 13 -60.14 -8.83 29.93
C GLU A 13 -59.02 -8.80 31.00
N HIS A 14 -57.96 -8.02 30.75
CA HIS A 14 -57.59 -6.86 31.60
C HIS A 14 -56.43 -6.04 30.98
N ARG A 15 -56.74 -4.79 30.60
CA ARG A 15 -55.84 -3.64 30.66
C ARG A 15 -56.59 -2.55 31.44
N PRO A 16 -55.88 -1.77 32.27
CA PRO A 16 -55.74 -0.37 31.90
C PRO A 16 -54.35 0.24 32.21
N GLN A 17 -53.82 0.92 31.18
CA GLN A 17 -53.23 2.27 31.08
C GLN A 17 -52.55 3.03 32.26
N PRO A 18 -51.72 4.06 31.92
CA PRO A 18 -50.55 4.51 32.69
C PRO A 18 -50.82 5.74 33.57
N ARG A 19 -49.86 6.08 34.44
CA ARG A 19 -49.78 7.39 35.11
C ARG A 19 -48.48 8.12 34.82
N LYS A 20 -48.66 9.39 34.47
CA LYS A 20 -47.69 10.48 34.31
C LYS A 20 -47.51 11.26 35.62
N ASP A 21 -46.48 12.11 35.59
CA ASP A 21 -46.21 13.32 36.38
C ASP A 21 -45.65 13.09 37.80
N SER A 22 -44.67 13.84 38.32
CA SER A 22 -44.26 15.22 38.05
C SER A 22 -42.84 15.55 38.53
N ALA A 23 -42.17 16.41 37.76
CA ALA A 23 -41.27 17.53 38.10
C ALA A 23 -40.60 17.64 39.49
N LEU A 24 -39.29 17.96 39.47
CA LEU A 24 -38.75 19.05 40.30
C LEU A 24 -37.45 19.64 39.69
N ARG A 25 -37.49 20.97 39.52
CA ARG A 25 -36.45 21.86 39.01
C ARG A 25 -35.32 22.07 40.03
N ARG A 26 -34.10 22.34 39.56
CA ARG A 26 -33.18 23.37 40.09
C ARG A 26 -31.98 23.59 39.15
N THR A 27 -31.83 24.81 38.65
CA THR A 27 -30.65 25.39 37.98
C THR A 27 -29.86 26.27 38.99
N PRO A 28 -28.80 27.01 38.61
CA PRO A 28 -27.43 26.56 38.37
C PRO A 28 -26.41 27.29 39.30
N ARG A 29 -25.18 26.79 39.46
CA ARG A 29 -24.08 27.58 40.04
C ARG A 29 -22.96 27.81 39.03
N LYS A 30 -22.75 29.11 38.75
CA LYS A 30 -21.55 29.71 38.18
C LYS A 30 -20.37 29.42 39.10
N ASP A 31 -19.20 29.16 38.54
CA ASP A 31 -17.95 29.65 39.13
C ASP A 31 -16.90 29.98 38.08
N ARG A 32 -16.07 30.94 38.48
CA ARG A 32 -15.37 31.92 37.67
C ARG A 32 -14.05 31.41 37.05
N VAL A 33 -13.73 32.07 35.95
CA VAL A 33 -12.40 32.30 35.36
C VAL A 33 -11.30 32.51 36.42
N ARG A 34 -10.16 31.83 36.24
CA ARG A 34 -8.84 32.36 36.56
C ARG A 34 -7.88 32.08 35.41
N VAL A 35 -7.18 33.14 35.02
CA VAL A 35 -6.24 33.25 33.91
C VAL A 35 -4.90 33.71 34.50
N LEU A 36 -3.80 33.12 33.98
CA LEU A 36 -2.35 33.48 34.04
C LEU A 36 -1.52 33.07 35.28
N PRO A 37 -0.16 32.99 35.17
CA PRO A 37 0.71 32.74 34.00
C PRO A 37 1.90 31.78 34.28
N ARG A 38 2.60 31.39 33.19
CA ARG A 38 4.08 31.20 33.03
C ARG A 38 4.50 29.85 32.42
N PHE A 39 5.02 30.00 31.21
CA PHE A 39 6.09 29.21 30.61
C PHE A 39 7.32 29.20 31.52
N GLU A 40 7.92 28.02 31.71
CA GLU A 40 9.38 27.77 31.69
C GLU A 40 9.65 26.26 31.90
N HIS A 41 10.61 25.74 31.13
CA HIS A 41 11.28 24.42 31.26
C HIS A 41 10.51 23.12 30.98
N TRP A 42 10.50 22.69 29.70
CA TRP A 42 10.43 21.28 29.32
C TRP A 42 11.58 20.92 28.37
N SER A 43 12.76 20.73 28.95
CA SER A 43 13.93 20.19 28.26
C SER A 43 14.83 19.47 29.26
N ALA A 44 14.33 18.35 29.80
CA ALA A 44 15.10 17.26 30.40
C ALA A 44 14.13 16.42 31.23
N HIS A 45 13.65 15.28 30.70
CA HIS A 45 13.26 14.06 31.45
C HIS A 45 12.76 12.98 30.46
N TYR A 46 13.65 12.54 29.57
CA TYR A 46 13.50 11.27 28.86
C TYR A 46 14.82 10.50 28.92
N ARG A 47 15.19 10.09 30.14
CA ARG A 47 16.19 9.06 30.43
C ARG A 47 16.08 8.73 31.91
N THR A 48 15.25 7.72 32.21
CA THR A 48 15.37 6.70 33.29
C THR A 48 13.97 6.24 33.72
N ALA A 49 13.50 5.13 33.14
CA ALA A 49 12.50 4.24 33.75
C ALA A 49 12.57 2.86 33.08
N ARG A 50 13.71 2.17 33.20
CA ARG A 50 13.80 0.72 33.07
C ARG A 50 13.73 0.14 34.48
N ARG A 51 12.57 -0.38 34.88
CA ARG A 51 12.33 -1.57 35.73
C ARG A 51 10.99 -1.47 36.48
N SER A 52 10.33 -2.63 36.53
CA SER A 52 9.14 -3.03 37.30
C SER A 52 7.78 -2.39 36.95
N CYS A 53 7.09 -3.02 35.99
CA CYS A 53 5.66 -3.32 36.12
C CYS A 53 5.34 -4.57 35.29
N ASN A 54 5.48 -5.74 35.92
CA ASN A 54 4.98 -7.01 35.40
C ASN A 54 3.48 -7.07 35.71
N GLY A 55 2.63 -7.05 34.68
CA GLY A 55 1.19 -7.34 34.84
C GLY A 55 0.24 -6.45 34.06
N CYS A 56 0.47 -6.23 32.76
CA CYS A 56 -0.58 -5.88 31.78
C CYS A 56 -0.12 -5.88 30.30
N VAL A 57 1.09 -6.37 30.00
CA VAL A 57 1.61 -6.52 28.63
C VAL A 57 1.73 -8.01 28.33
N ARG A 58 0.64 -8.63 27.86
CA ARG A 58 0.69 -10.03 27.40
C ARG A 58 -0.44 -10.37 26.44
N VAL A 59 -0.71 -9.48 25.48
CA VAL A 59 -1.58 -9.81 24.33
C VAL A 59 -1.11 -9.06 23.08
N TYR A 60 0.19 -9.07 22.73
CA TYR A 60 0.65 -8.61 21.39
C TYR A 60 2.08 -9.09 21.02
N GLU A 61 2.74 -9.93 21.84
CA GLU A 61 4.13 -10.41 21.60
C GLU A 61 4.23 -11.75 20.83
N GLU A 62 3.13 -12.31 20.31
CA GLU A 62 3.14 -13.65 19.65
C GLU A 62 2.69 -13.68 18.17
N PHE A 63 2.58 -12.52 17.51
CA PHE A 63 2.01 -12.44 16.14
C PHE A 63 2.97 -12.01 15.03
N THR A 64 4.26 -11.85 15.30
CA THR A 64 5.28 -11.99 14.25
C THR A 64 5.78 -13.42 14.32
N GLY A 65 5.19 -14.29 13.49
CA GLY A 65 5.73 -15.63 13.28
C GLY A 65 7.22 -15.51 13.04
N HIS A 66 8.02 -16.11 13.93
CA HIS A 66 9.33 -16.63 13.57
C HIS A 66 9.07 -17.73 12.53
N GLY A 67 8.71 -17.32 11.31
CA GLY A 67 8.81 -18.17 10.17
C GLY A 67 10.30 -18.47 10.01
N ASP A 68 10.62 -19.76 9.96
CA ASP A 68 11.95 -20.25 9.64
C ASP A 68 12.60 -19.34 8.60
N ARG A 69 13.77 -18.80 8.97
CA ARG A 69 14.62 -18.06 8.04
C ARG A 69 14.80 -18.95 6.81
N PRO A 70 14.57 -18.47 5.57
CA PRO A 70 14.95 -19.25 4.41
C PRO A 70 16.44 -19.56 4.54
N GLN A 71 16.78 -20.85 4.64
CA GLN A 71 18.15 -21.30 4.80
C GLN A 71 19.02 -20.67 3.70
N ARG A 72 20.01 -19.85 4.12
CA ARG A 72 21.06 -19.33 3.26
C ARG A 72 21.77 -20.53 2.61
N LYS A 73 21.58 -20.75 1.30
CA LYS A 73 22.53 -21.58 0.54
C LYS A 73 23.82 -20.77 0.38
N PRO A 74 25.00 -21.30 0.74
CA PRO A 74 26.26 -20.67 0.37
C PRO A 74 26.36 -20.71 -1.16
N ARG A 75 26.14 -19.58 -1.83
CA ARG A 75 26.43 -19.45 -3.25
C ARG A 75 27.95 -19.30 -3.37
N GLY A 76 28.57 -20.21 -4.12
CA GLY A 76 29.98 -20.12 -4.45
C GLY A 76 30.32 -18.75 -5.03
N ARG A 77 31.55 -18.29 -4.83
CA ARG A 77 32.10 -17.06 -5.40
C ARG A 77 32.02 -17.13 -6.94
N SER A 78 30.87 -16.81 -7.54
CA SER A 78 30.81 -16.42 -8.93
C SER A 78 31.68 -15.18 -9.07
N GLN A 79 32.53 -15.11 -10.09
CA GLN A 79 33.30 -13.90 -10.41
C GLN A 79 32.36 -12.69 -10.37
N VAL A 80 32.45 -11.90 -9.31
CA VAL A 80 31.57 -10.75 -9.14
C VAL A 80 32.04 -9.72 -10.15
N SER A 81 31.21 -9.41 -11.15
CA SER A 81 31.50 -8.40 -12.19
C SER A 81 32.03 -7.12 -11.53
N ASN A 82 32.90 -6.36 -12.17
CA ASN A 82 33.43 -5.09 -11.62
C ASN A 82 32.40 -3.92 -11.70
N GLU A 83 31.11 -4.27 -11.77
CA GLU A 83 30.01 -3.34 -11.98
C GLU A 83 29.70 -2.54 -10.71
N PRO A 84 29.34 -1.25 -10.81
CA PRO A 84 28.83 -0.50 -9.65
C PRO A 84 27.59 -1.14 -9.03
N CYS A 85 27.45 -0.96 -7.72
CA CYS A 85 26.32 -1.42 -6.94
C CYS A 85 25.57 -0.25 -6.31
N ILE A 86 24.30 -0.47 -6.03
CA ILE A 86 23.39 0.44 -5.34
C ILE A 86 22.98 -0.21 -4.03
N LEU A 87 23.03 0.56 -2.95
CA LEU A 87 22.36 0.23 -1.70
C LEU A 87 20.88 0.62 -1.85
N ALA A 88 20.06 -0.34 -2.27
CA ALA A 88 18.62 -0.15 -2.44
C ALA A 88 17.90 -0.34 -1.11
N VAL A 89 17.03 0.60 -0.75
CA VAL A 89 16.24 0.57 0.48
C VAL A 89 14.77 0.48 0.11
N ASP A 90 14.05 -0.52 0.61
CA ASP A 90 12.61 -0.74 0.42
C ASP A 90 11.92 -0.66 1.78
N LEU A 91 11.42 0.53 2.13
CA LEU A 91 10.76 0.83 3.39
C LEU A 91 9.24 0.73 3.22
N GLY A 92 8.72 -0.49 3.39
CA GLY A 92 7.29 -0.74 3.43
C GLY A 92 6.69 -0.50 4.82
N THR A 93 5.36 -0.63 4.93
CA THR A 93 4.64 -0.47 6.20
C THR A 93 5.06 -1.49 7.26
N SER A 94 5.49 -2.70 6.88
CA SER A 94 5.87 -3.75 7.84
C SER A 94 7.34 -3.71 8.27
N GLY A 95 8.19 -2.95 7.56
CA GLY A 95 9.62 -2.93 7.85
C GLY A 95 10.48 -2.41 6.71
N CYS A 96 11.77 -2.29 7.02
CA CYS A 96 12.80 -1.81 6.13
C CYS A 96 13.59 -2.99 5.58
N LYS A 97 13.67 -3.10 4.26
CA LYS A 97 14.57 -4.02 3.56
C LYS A 97 15.70 -3.24 2.92
N THR A 98 16.94 -3.64 3.17
CA THR A 98 18.12 -3.06 2.52
C THR A 98 18.80 -4.13 1.68
N ALA A 99 19.08 -3.84 0.42
CA ALA A 99 19.67 -4.76 -0.54
C ALA A 99 20.86 -4.15 -1.27
N LEU A 100 21.86 -4.98 -1.56
CA LEU A 100 22.92 -4.63 -2.52
C LEU A 100 22.53 -5.15 -3.89
N VAL A 101 22.39 -4.25 -4.85
CA VAL A 101 21.90 -4.55 -6.19
C VAL A 101 22.84 -3.95 -7.23
N THR A 102 23.21 -4.68 -8.27
CA THR A 102 24.04 -4.13 -9.35
C THR A 102 23.26 -3.10 -10.18
N THR A 103 23.94 -2.26 -10.97
CA THR A 103 23.27 -1.33 -11.89
C THR A 103 22.40 -2.00 -12.94
N ARG A 104 22.61 -3.30 -13.20
CA ARG A 104 21.79 -4.18 -14.04
C ARG A 104 20.77 -5.01 -13.25
N GLY A 105 20.48 -4.65 -12.00
CA GLY A 105 19.33 -5.19 -11.26
C GLY A 105 19.54 -6.58 -10.64
N GLN A 106 20.78 -7.10 -10.62
CA GLN A 106 21.09 -8.34 -9.92
C GLN A 106 21.16 -8.07 -8.41
N VAL A 107 20.30 -8.74 -7.64
CA VAL A 107 20.31 -8.65 -6.17
C VAL A 107 21.39 -9.59 -5.64
N LEU A 108 22.43 -9.02 -5.02
CA LEU A 108 23.56 -9.77 -4.47
C LEU A 108 23.25 -10.32 -3.08
N GLY A 109 22.49 -9.55 -2.30
CA GLY A 109 22.04 -9.91 -0.96
C GLY A 109 21.13 -8.83 -0.39
N TRP A 110 20.40 -9.18 0.67
CA TRP A 110 19.48 -8.26 1.35
C TRP A 110 19.31 -8.63 2.82
N GLU A 111 18.93 -7.64 3.61
CA GLU A 111 18.60 -7.72 5.03
C GLU A 111 17.25 -7.04 5.27
N PHE A 112 16.54 -7.44 6.33
CA PHE A 112 15.24 -6.88 6.69
C PHE A 112 15.14 -6.72 8.20
N ASP A 113 14.57 -5.59 8.65
CA ASP A 113 14.14 -5.37 10.03
C ASP A 113 12.67 -4.87 10.05
N PRO A 114 11.84 -5.37 10.98
CA PRO A 114 10.46 -4.95 11.09
C PRO A 114 10.34 -3.52 11.65
N VAL A 115 9.26 -2.83 11.27
CA VAL A 115 8.84 -1.54 11.85
C VAL A 115 7.43 -1.69 12.37
N THR A 116 7.19 -1.26 13.60
CA THR A 116 5.89 -1.38 14.26
C THR A 116 4.96 -0.26 13.82
N THR A 117 3.76 -0.62 13.37
CA THR A 117 2.68 0.35 13.14
C THR A 117 1.78 0.43 14.37
N VAL A 118 1.55 1.65 14.86
CA VAL A 118 0.62 1.93 15.96
C VAL A 118 -0.75 2.23 15.37
N HIS A 119 -1.74 1.41 15.70
CA HIS A 119 -3.13 1.66 15.35
C HIS A 119 -3.84 2.40 16.47
N LEU A 120 -4.52 3.50 16.14
CA LEU A 120 -5.21 4.38 17.07
C LEU A 120 -6.73 4.34 16.86
N PRO A 121 -7.52 4.70 17.88
CA PRO A 121 -8.98 4.84 17.73
C PRO A 121 -9.37 5.78 16.59
N GLY A 122 -10.58 5.58 16.05
CA GLY A 122 -11.11 6.42 14.97
C GLY A 122 -10.41 6.23 13.62
N GLY A 123 -9.73 5.09 13.43
CA GLY A 123 -9.07 4.75 12.17
C GLY A 123 -7.69 5.39 11.99
N GLY A 124 -6.98 5.64 13.09
CA GLY A 124 -5.62 6.18 13.05
C GLY A 124 -4.55 5.10 12.82
N ALA A 125 -3.48 5.46 12.11
CA ALA A 125 -2.34 4.58 11.84
C ALA A 125 -1.04 5.39 11.75
N GLU A 126 -0.11 5.14 12.67
CA GLU A 126 1.09 5.94 12.83
C GLU A 126 2.37 5.09 12.95
N GLN A 127 3.50 5.66 12.56
CA GLN A 127 4.83 5.10 12.77
C GLN A 127 5.79 6.15 13.29
N ASN A 128 6.74 5.75 14.13
CA ASN A 128 7.80 6.65 14.59
C ASN A 128 8.90 6.75 13.52
N PRO A 129 9.19 7.95 12.97
CA PRO A 129 10.23 8.12 11.96
C PRO A 129 11.65 7.78 12.42
N SER A 130 11.94 7.75 13.73
CA SER A 130 13.25 7.28 14.22
C SER A 130 13.46 5.79 13.96
N ASP A 131 12.40 4.99 14.04
CA ASP A 131 12.47 3.55 13.87
C ASP A 131 12.86 3.20 12.41
N TRP A 132 12.41 3.99 11.44
CA TRP A 132 12.84 3.85 10.04
C TRP A 132 14.34 4.08 9.86
N TRP A 133 14.89 5.06 10.57
CA TRP A 133 16.32 5.34 10.52
C TRP A 133 17.15 4.26 11.18
N ASP A 134 16.75 3.84 12.39
CA ASP A 134 17.45 2.82 13.14
C ASP A 134 17.45 1.48 12.39
N THR A 135 16.32 1.12 11.77
CA THR A 135 16.22 -0.09 10.93
C THR A 135 17.04 0.02 9.65
N LEU A 136 17.08 1.18 8.98
CA LEU A 136 17.97 1.40 7.82
C LEU A 136 19.44 1.21 8.22
N VAL A 137 19.89 1.86 9.30
CA VAL A 137 21.28 1.76 9.77
C VAL A 137 21.62 0.32 10.16
N SER A 138 20.73 -0.34 10.89
CA SER A 138 20.87 -1.73 11.34
C SER A 138 21.00 -2.70 10.16
N THR A 139 20.03 -2.67 9.22
CA THR A 139 20.04 -3.55 8.04
C THR A 139 21.22 -3.27 7.13
N THR A 140 21.61 -2.00 6.95
CA THR A 140 22.79 -1.62 6.16
C THR A 140 24.07 -2.17 6.77
N ARG A 141 24.27 -2.03 8.09
CA ARG A 141 25.45 -2.59 8.77
C ARG A 141 25.57 -4.10 8.56
N ARG A 142 24.44 -4.82 8.66
CA ARG A 142 24.42 -6.28 8.49
C ARG A 142 24.76 -6.69 7.06
N ILE A 143 24.14 -6.07 6.05
CA ILE A 143 24.42 -6.45 4.66
C ILE A 143 25.84 -6.08 4.22
N LEU A 144 26.42 -5.01 4.77
CA LEU A 144 27.82 -4.65 4.52
C LEU A 144 28.80 -5.59 5.23
N ALA A 145 28.43 -6.18 6.36
CA ALA A 145 29.25 -7.15 7.06
C ALA A 145 29.42 -8.48 6.29
N ASP A 146 28.49 -8.79 5.38
CA ASP A 146 28.60 -9.95 4.50
C ASP A 146 29.72 -9.80 3.44
N ASN A 147 30.30 -8.60 3.27
CA ASN A 147 31.40 -8.31 2.34
C ASN A 147 31.16 -8.82 0.90
N LEU A 148 29.91 -8.71 0.42
CA LEU A 148 29.52 -9.18 -0.91
C LEU A 148 30.22 -8.41 -2.04
N VAL A 149 30.54 -7.14 -1.79
CA VAL A 149 31.35 -6.27 -2.66
C VAL A 149 32.23 -5.32 -1.82
N PRO A 150 33.37 -4.86 -2.35
CA PRO A 150 34.09 -3.70 -1.82
C PRO A 150 33.17 -2.49 -1.62
N ARG A 151 33.37 -1.72 -0.55
CA ARG A 151 32.50 -0.58 -0.20
C ARG A 151 32.58 0.54 -1.23
N GLU A 152 33.72 0.64 -1.91
CA GLU A 152 34.01 1.60 -2.99
C GLU A 152 33.19 1.33 -4.25
N ARG A 153 32.63 0.12 -4.40
CA ARG A 153 31.71 -0.21 -5.50
C ARG A 153 30.29 0.26 -5.26
N ILE A 154 29.94 0.66 -4.04
CA ILE A 154 28.60 1.18 -3.75
C ILE A 154 28.57 2.62 -4.23
N ALA A 155 27.96 2.87 -5.38
CA ALA A 155 27.94 4.18 -6.01
C ALA A 155 26.87 5.09 -5.39
N ALA A 156 25.73 4.52 -4.99
CA ALA A 156 24.65 5.27 -4.39
C ALA A 156 23.79 4.49 -3.40
N VAL A 157 23.06 5.25 -2.59
CA VAL A 157 21.86 4.83 -1.85
C VAL A 157 20.63 5.31 -2.63
N CYS A 158 19.61 4.48 -2.74
CA CYS A 158 18.34 4.86 -3.34
C CYS A 158 17.19 4.23 -2.58
N CYS A 159 16.25 5.06 -2.15
CA CYS A 159 15.10 4.63 -1.37
C CYS A 159 13.88 4.44 -2.27
N THR A 160 13.14 3.36 -2.01
CA THR A 160 11.73 3.21 -2.30
C THR A 160 10.98 3.02 -1.01
N THR A 161 9.85 3.69 -0.85
CA THR A 161 9.09 3.66 0.40
C THR A 161 7.60 3.54 0.14
N GLN A 162 6.83 3.17 1.17
CA GLN A 162 5.38 3.34 1.15
C GLN A 162 5.02 4.80 0.80
N GLY A 163 4.07 4.98 -0.11
CA GLY A 163 3.51 6.28 -0.45
C GLY A 163 2.54 6.82 0.60
N GLU A 164 2.01 8.02 0.34
CA GLU A 164 0.89 8.64 1.10
C GLU A 164 1.13 8.85 2.62
N GLY A 165 2.36 8.76 3.12
CA GLY A 165 2.69 9.15 4.48
C GLY A 165 2.85 10.66 4.64
N THR A 166 2.75 11.16 5.88
CA THR A 166 2.97 12.57 6.21
C THR A 166 3.81 12.70 7.47
N VAL A 167 4.98 13.32 7.30
CA VAL A 167 5.94 13.62 8.36
C VAL A 167 6.03 15.14 8.52
N ALA A 168 5.66 15.64 9.68
CA ALA A 168 5.86 17.04 10.04
C ALA A 168 7.28 17.19 10.62
N VAL A 169 8.12 18.02 9.99
CA VAL A 169 9.49 18.28 10.45
C VAL A 169 9.72 19.74 10.77
N ASP A 170 10.59 20.01 11.74
CA ASP A 170 11.09 21.35 12.05
C ASP A 170 12.17 21.83 11.06
N ALA A 171 12.70 23.03 11.27
CA ALA A 171 13.74 23.62 10.43
C ALA A 171 15.08 22.87 10.49
N ASP A 172 15.32 22.11 11.57
CA ASP A 172 16.50 21.25 11.73
C ASP A 172 16.27 19.83 11.15
N GLY A 173 15.09 19.58 10.58
CA GLY A 173 14.73 18.31 9.98
C GLY A 173 14.31 17.22 10.97
N ARG A 174 14.03 17.57 12.23
CA ARG A 174 13.54 16.62 13.24
C ARG A 174 12.05 16.41 13.08
N ALA A 175 11.61 15.15 13.14
CA ALA A 175 10.19 14.82 13.19
C ALA A 175 9.56 15.36 14.48
N LEU A 176 8.46 16.10 14.34
CA LEU A 176 7.75 16.76 15.44
C LEU A 176 6.72 15.86 16.13
N MET A 177 6.33 14.78 15.46
CA MET A 177 5.38 13.77 15.91
C MET A 177 5.61 12.48 15.13
N ASN A 178 4.86 11.41 15.45
CA ASN A 178 4.81 10.23 14.60
C ASN A 178 4.34 10.60 13.18
N ALA A 179 4.84 9.86 12.20
CA ALA A 179 4.32 9.94 10.85
C ALA A 179 2.91 9.37 10.77
N ILE A 180 2.01 10.09 10.10
CA ILE A 180 0.66 9.64 9.78
C ILE A 180 0.73 8.85 8.48
N LEU A 181 0.26 7.59 8.48
CA LEU A 181 0.40 6.67 7.34
C LEU A 181 -0.83 6.66 6.42
N TRP A 182 -0.67 6.10 5.23
CA TRP A 182 -1.72 5.92 4.20
C TRP A 182 -2.99 5.16 4.68
N MET A 183 -2.91 4.44 5.80
CA MET A 183 -4.06 3.75 6.38
C MET A 183 -4.93 4.68 7.24
N ASP A 184 -4.38 5.80 7.71
CA ASP A 184 -5.02 6.73 8.61
C ASP A 184 -6.19 7.44 7.93
N SER A 185 -7.36 7.47 8.55
CA SER A 185 -8.55 8.11 7.97
C SER A 185 -9.07 9.28 8.80
N ARG A 186 -8.36 9.66 9.86
CA ARG A 186 -8.80 10.71 10.81
C ARG A 186 -8.92 12.08 10.13
N GLY A 187 -8.15 12.32 9.07
CA GLY A 187 -8.19 13.57 8.29
C GLY A 187 -9.47 13.76 7.46
N ALA A 188 -10.33 12.74 7.31
CA ALA A 188 -11.54 12.82 6.49
C ALA A 188 -12.48 13.95 6.93
N LYS A 189 -12.53 14.23 8.25
CA LYS A 189 -13.39 15.29 8.84
C LYS A 189 -12.99 16.71 8.41
N CYS A 190 -11.74 16.92 7.99
CA CYS A 190 -11.22 18.25 7.64
C CYS A 190 -11.40 18.59 6.15
N LEU A 191 -11.62 17.60 5.29
CA LEU A 191 -11.73 17.80 3.84
C LEU A 191 -12.94 18.61 3.37
N PRO A 192 -14.12 18.58 4.00
CA PRO A 192 -15.26 19.40 3.59
C PRO A 192 -14.95 20.90 3.55
N GLU A 193 -13.99 21.39 4.35
CA GLU A 193 -13.58 22.79 4.36
C GLU A 193 -12.93 23.22 3.04
N ILE A 194 -12.08 22.36 2.46
CA ILE A 194 -11.35 22.67 1.23
C ILE A 194 -12.09 22.20 -0.03
N MET A 195 -12.73 21.05 0.03
CA MET A 195 -13.35 20.39 -1.12
C MET A 195 -14.88 20.53 -1.18
N GLY A 196 -15.51 20.99 -0.11
CA GLY A 196 -16.96 21.23 -0.07
C GLY A 196 -17.41 22.47 -0.82
N GLY A 197 -18.73 22.66 -0.83
CA GLY A 197 -19.45 23.75 -1.53
C GLY A 197 -20.43 23.23 -2.57
N MET A 198 -21.27 24.13 -3.11
CA MET A 198 -22.25 23.83 -4.16
C MET A 198 -21.76 24.34 -5.53
N PRO A 199 -22.10 23.69 -6.66
CA PRO A 199 -22.86 22.43 -6.78
C PRO A 199 -22.01 21.20 -6.39
N LYS A 200 -22.66 20.15 -5.84
CA LYS A 200 -21.99 18.93 -5.36
C LYS A 200 -22.05 17.78 -6.36
N VAL A 201 -20.93 17.07 -6.54
CA VAL A 201 -20.82 15.79 -7.25
C VAL A 201 -19.96 14.86 -6.41
N SER A 202 -20.48 13.67 -6.06
CA SER A 202 -19.78 12.68 -5.22
C SER A 202 -19.20 13.29 -3.92
N GLY A 203 -19.91 14.22 -3.29
CA GLY A 203 -19.49 14.92 -2.07
C GLY A 203 -18.50 16.08 -2.26
N TYR A 204 -17.99 16.30 -3.47
CA TYR A 204 -17.10 17.41 -3.83
C TYR A 204 -17.86 18.58 -4.43
N ASN A 205 -17.35 19.81 -4.28
CA ASN A 205 -17.73 20.90 -5.18
C ASN A 205 -17.27 20.57 -6.61
N ALA A 206 -18.18 20.57 -7.57
CA ALA A 206 -17.94 20.09 -8.93
C ALA A 206 -16.86 20.88 -9.67
N LEU A 207 -16.83 22.21 -9.50
CA LEU A 207 -15.86 23.09 -10.17
C LEU A 207 -14.45 22.90 -9.59
N LYS A 208 -14.35 22.75 -8.26
CA LYS A 208 -13.09 22.38 -7.60
C LYS A 208 -12.62 21.03 -8.11
N LEU A 209 -13.46 19.99 -8.04
CA LEU A 209 -13.09 18.65 -8.49
C LEU A 209 -12.57 18.64 -9.93
N LEU A 210 -13.25 19.31 -10.85
CA LEU A 210 -12.81 19.43 -12.24
C LEU A 210 -11.42 20.06 -12.37
N ARG A 211 -11.16 21.14 -11.61
CA ARG A 211 -9.85 21.81 -11.59
C ARG A 211 -8.75 20.89 -11.08
N TRP A 212 -8.99 20.22 -9.96
CA TRP A 212 -8.04 19.28 -9.36
C TRP A 212 -7.73 18.15 -10.34
N ILE A 213 -8.75 17.45 -10.85
CA ILE A 213 -8.55 16.35 -11.81
C ILE A 213 -7.78 16.81 -13.05
N ARG A 214 -8.12 17.98 -13.60
CA ARG A 214 -7.43 18.55 -14.77
C ARG A 214 -5.93 18.73 -14.52
N LEU A 215 -5.56 19.28 -13.37
CA LEU A 215 -4.17 19.62 -13.04
C LEU A 215 -3.38 18.40 -12.53
N THR A 216 -3.93 17.66 -11.56
CA THR A 216 -3.19 16.61 -10.84
C THR A 216 -3.44 15.21 -11.38
N GLY A 217 -4.64 14.95 -11.91
CA GLY A 217 -5.11 13.60 -12.27
C GLY A 217 -6.03 12.96 -11.23
N GLY A 218 -6.26 13.63 -10.10
CA GLY A 218 -7.16 13.21 -9.03
C GLY A 218 -7.51 14.38 -8.12
N ALA A 219 -7.88 14.11 -6.87
CA ALA A 219 -8.24 15.12 -5.88
C ALA A 219 -8.08 14.56 -4.47
N PRO A 220 -8.03 15.41 -3.43
CA PRO A 220 -8.04 14.95 -2.03
C PRO A 220 -9.16 13.93 -1.78
N SER A 221 -8.78 12.74 -1.36
CA SER A 221 -9.68 11.60 -1.20
C SER A 221 -10.57 11.78 0.03
N GLN A 222 -11.88 11.62 -0.12
CA GLN A 222 -12.82 11.62 1.00
C GLN A 222 -12.58 10.51 2.04
N THR A 223 -11.67 9.56 1.79
CA THR A 223 -11.22 8.62 2.84
C THR A 223 -10.39 9.30 3.92
N GLY A 224 -9.81 10.47 3.64
CA GLY A 224 -8.91 11.16 4.55
C GLY A 224 -7.52 10.52 4.70
N LYS A 225 -7.13 9.68 3.73
CA LYS A 225 -5.93 8.81 3.77
C LYS A 225 -4.70 9.39 3.09
N ASP A 226 -4.86 10.51 2.42
CA ASP A 226 -3.78 11.15 1.68
C ASP A 226 -3.14 12.29 2.49
N PRO A 227 -1.90 12.68 2.14
CA PRO A 227 -1.21 13.79 2.76
C PRO A 227 -2.01 15.10 2.79
N ALA A 228 -2.83 15.37 1.77
CA ALA A 228 -3.74 16.52 1.79
C ALA A 228 -4.64 16.55 3.04
N ALA A 229 -5.23 15.41 3.40
CA ALA A 229 -6.05 15.29 4.61
C ALA A 229 -5.20 15.23 5.90
N HIS A 230 -4.05 14.56 5.88
CA HIS A 230 -3.17 14.46 7.05
C HIS A 230 -2.62 15.83 7.48
N MET A 231 -2.22 16.68 6.55
CA MET A 231 -1.76 18.04 6.85
C MET A 231 -2.86 18.88 7.49
N LEU A 232 -4.10 18.77 7.01
CA LEU A 232 -5.26 19.45 7.60
C LEU A 232 -5.61 18.91 8.98
N LEU A 233 -5.49 17.59 9.19
CA LEU A 233 -5.63 16.97 10.50
C LEU A 233 -4.63 17.56 11.49
N ILE A 234 -3.35 17.63 11.11
CA ILE A 234 -2.30 18.23 11.97
C ILE A 234 -2.62 19.70 12.22
N LYS A 235 -3.05 20.46 11.21
CA LYS A 235 -3.46 21.86 11.37
C LYS A 235 -4.59 22.05 12.38
N HIS A 236 -5.58 21.17 12.36
CA HIS A 236 -6.79 21.26 13.17
C HIS A 236 -6.60 20.68 14.59
N ASP A 237 -6.07 19.46 14.69
CA ASP A 237 -5.96 18.70 15.95
C ASP A 237 -4.64 18.96 16.69
N HIS A 238 -3.57 19.37 15.98
CA HIS A 238 -2.22 19.60 16.54
C HIS A 238 -1.65 20.97 16.12
N PRO A 239 -2.34 22.09 16.43
CA PRO A 239 -2.00 23.40 15.90
C PRO A 239 -0.60 23.91 16.32
N GLU A 240 -0.07 23.47 17.45
CA GLU A 240 1.31 23.72 17.88
C GLU A 240 2.34 23.00 16.99
N VAL A 241 2.09 21.74 16.65
CA VAL A 241 2.93 20.99 15.70
C VAL A 241 2.87 21.64 14.33
N TYR A 242 1.68 22.01 13.86
CA TYR A 242 1.51 22.72 12.59
C TYR A 242 2.32 24.02 12.55
N ARG A 243 2.27 24.84 13.61
CA ARG A 243 3.04 26.08 13.69
C ARG A 243 4.55 25.82 13.67
N ALA A 244 5.03 24.82 14.39
CA ALA A 244 6.44 24.44 14.42
C ALA A 244 6.93 23.76 13.13
N THR A 245 6.02 23.25 12.30
CA THR A 245 6.35 22.55 11.06
C THR A 245 7.00 23.49 10.07
N HIS A 246 8.26 23.21 9.72
CA HIS A 246 8.94 23.84 8.60
C HIS A 246 8.51 23.21 7.28
N LYS A 247 8.46 21.87 7.20
CA LYS A 247 8.04 21.13 6.00
C LYS A 247 7.16 19.93 6.36
N PHE A 248 6.19 19.64 5.49
CA PHE A 248 5.52 18.35 5.43
C PHE A 248 6.19 17.50 4.35
N LEU A 249 6.66 16.33 4.74
CA LEU A 249 7.39 15.40 3.89
C LEU A 249 6.62 14.07 3.76
N ASN A 250 6.70 13.43 2.60
CA ASN A 250 6.33 12.02 2.49
C ASN A 250 7.41 11.14 3.17
N VAL A 251 7.16 9.84 3.32
CA VAL A 251 8.11 8.88 3.91
C VAL A 251 9.43 8.88 3.14
N LEU A 252 9.37 8.82 1.80
CA LEU A 252 10.56 8.90 0.94
C LEU A 252 11.34 10.18 1.18
N ASP A 253 10.64 11.30 1.21
CA ASP A 253 11.21 12.65 1.32
C ASP A 253 11.92 12.83 2.68
N TYR A 254 11.36 12.26 3.75
CA TYR A 254 12.02 12.22 5.06
C TYR A 254 13.28 11.36 5.04
N MET A 255 13.28 10.20 4.35
CA MET A 255 14.49 9.39 4.21
C MET A 255 15.58 10.16 3.43
N ASN A 256 15.20 10.86 2.36
CA ASN A 256 16.11 11.72 1.61
C ASN A 256 16.68 12.85 2.48
N LEU A 257 15.85 13.49 3.30
CA LEU A 257 16.29 14.50 4.27
C LEU A 257 17.32 13.93 5.25
N ARG A 258 17.07 12.75 5.84
CA ARG A 258 18.03 12.13 6.78
C ARG A 258 19.34 11.72 6.10
N LEU A 259 19.27 11.29 4.84
CA LEU A 259 20.43 10.87 4.07
C LEU A 259 21.23 12.03 3.48
N THR A 260 20.64 13.20 3.24
CA THR A 260 21.30 14.30 2.47
C THR A 260 21.21 15.69 3.11
N GLY A 261 20.33 15.90 4.08
CA GLY A 261 19.98 17.21 4.64
C GLY A 261 19.06 18.05 3.75
N LYS A 262 18.55 17.52 2.63
CA LYS A 262 17.72 18.27 1.68
C LYS A 262 16.22 18.00 1.88
N PHE A 263 15.44 19.08 1.92
CA PHE A 263 13.96 19.02 1.99
C PHE A 263 13.35 18.96 0.58
N VAL A 264 13.36 17.77 -0.01
CA VAL A 264 12.88 17.56 -1.39
C VAL A 264 11.79 16.50 -1.45
N GLY A 265 10.76 16.77 -2.26
CA GLY A 265 9.73 15.83 -2.66
C GLY A 265 9.94 15.38 -4.09
N THR A 266 9.76 14.10 -4.38
CA THR A 266 9.86 13.57 -5.74
C THR A 266 8.56 13.77 -6.53
N PHE A 267 8.64 13.69 -7.86
CA PHE A 267 7.47 13.83 -8.74
C PHE A 267 6.31 12.91 -8.36
N ASP A 268 6.59 11.68 -7.93
CA ASP A 268 5.55 10.73 -7.51
C ASP A 268 5.21 10.82 -6.01
N SER A 269 6.16 11.13 -5.12
CA SER A 269 5.84 11.27 -3.69
C SER A 269 4.98 12.48 -3.35
N ILE A 270 5.06 13.57 -4.12
CA ILE A 270 4.27 14.80 -3.88
C ILE A 270 2.81 14.69 -4.37
N ILE A 271 2.50 13.71 -5.21
CA ILE A 271 1.23 13.63 -5.97
C ILE A 271 -0.01 13.75 -5.08
N THR A 272 -0.01 13.07 -3.93
CA THR A 272 -1.16 12.96 -3.02
C THR A 272 -1.27 14.12 -2.03
N SER A 273 -0.38 15.11 -2.13
CA SER A 273 -0.65 16.45 -1.59
C SER A 273 -1.64 17.22 -2.48
N TRP A 274 -1.85 16.79 -3.72
CA TRP A 274 -2.83 17.33 -4.67
C TRP A 274 -2.69 18.84 -4.94
N VAL A 275 -1.46 19.35 -4.96
CA VAL A 275 -1.15 20.78 -5.12
C VAL A 275 -0.27 21.08 -6.34
N THR A 276 -0.04 20.10 -7.21
CA THR A 276 0.85 20.23 -8.38
C THR A 276 0.10 20.28 -9.70
N ASP A 277 0.73 20.89 -10.72
CA ASP A 277 0.36 20.73 -12.11
C ASP A 277 1.19 19.60 -12.72
N ASN A 278 0.52 18.50 -13.05
CA ASN A 278 1.15 17.28 -13.54
C ASN A 278 0.91 17.07 -15.03
N ARG A 279 0.48 18.08 -15.78
CA ARG A 279 0.11 17.93 -17.20
C ARG A 279 1.32 17.66 -18.12
N ASN A 280 2.53 17.96 -17.65
CA ASN A 280 3.78 17.56 -18.29
C ASN A 280 4.53 16.62 -17.32
N PRO A 281 4.80 15.36 -17.69
CA PRO A 281 5.45 14.39 -16.79
C PRO A 281 6.88 14.78 -16.41
N ASP A 282 7.55 15.61 -17.22
CA ASP A 282 8.94 16.04 -16.98
C ASP A 282 9.06 17.40 -16.27
N ALA A 283 7.95 18.09 -16.03
CA ALA A 283 7.94 19.44 -15.47
C ALA A 283 6.86 19.62 -14.40
N ILE A 284 6.87 18.72 -13.41
CA ILE A 284 5.95 18.78 -12.26
C ILE A 284 6.32 19.98 -11.38
N HIS A 285 5.34 20.85 -11.13
CA HIS A 285 5.53 22.05 -10.31
C HIS A 285 4.27 22.36 -9.52
N TYR A 286 4.40 23.17 -8.47
CA TYR A 286 3.24 23.61 -7.69
C TYR A 286 2.29 24.48 -8.51
N SER A 287 1.00 24.32 -8.26
CA SER A 287 -0.04 25.17 -8.82
C SER A 287 -0.55 26.14 -7.77
N ASP A 288 -0.30 27.45 -7.96
CA ASP A 288 -0.77 28.51 -7.04
C ASP A 288 -2.27 28.43 -6.77
N ALA A 289 -3.00 28.04 -7.80
CA ALA A 289 -4.41 27.76 -7.82
C ALA A 289 -4.85 26.71 -6.79
N LEU A 290 -4.11 25.60 -6.71
CA LEU A 290 -4.39 24.48 -5.81
C LEU A 290 -3.84 24.76 -4.41
N LEU A 291 -2.69 25.41 -4.31
CA LEU A 291 -2.11 25.85 -3.04
C LEU A 291 -3.05 26.80 -2.28
N ARG A 292 -3.64 27.79 -2.96
CA ARG A 292 -4.67 28.65 -2.34
C ARG A 292 -5.90 27.87 -1.86
N GLY A 293 -6.18 26.72 -2.46
CA GLY A 293 -7.35 25.90 -2.17
C GLY A 293 -7.12 24.78 -1.17
N CYS A 294 -5.87 24.37 -0.90
CA CYS A 294 -5.56 23.22 -0.04
C CYS A 294 -5.49 23.56 1.45
N GLY A 295 -5.43 24.85 1.79
CA GLY A 295 -5.41 25.31 3.19
C GLY A 295 -4.04 25.22 3.88
N ILE A 296 -2.96 24.98 3.14
CA ILE A 296 -1.58 24.87 3.64
C ILE A 296 -0.69 25.88 2.93
N GLU A 297 0.21 26.55 3.67
CA GLU A 297 1.13 27.55 3.10
C GLU A 297 2.19 26.89 2.20
N ARG A 298 2.56 27.54 1.08
CA ARG A 298 3.55 27.03 0.10
C ARG A 298 4.88 26.68 0.76
N GLU A 299 5.27 27.47 1.76
CA GLU A 299 6.53 27.37 2.48
C GLU A 299 6.62 26.07 3.28
N LYS A 300 5.49 25.44 3.61
CA LYS A 300 5.46 24.13 4.30
C LYS A 300 5.60 22.95 3.35
N PHE A 301 5.68 23.18 2.05
CA PHE A 301 5.96 22.12 1.07
C PHE A 301 7.46 22.11 0.70
N PRO A 302 8.04 20.92 0.44
CA PRO A 302 9.43 20.80 0.00
C PRO A 302 9.63 21.39 -1.40
N ASP A 303 10.86 21.36 -1.91
CA ASP A 303 11.09 21.58 -3.34
C ASP A 303 10.86 20.28 -4.12
N ILE A 304 10.42 20.40 -5.37
CA ILE A 304 10.07 19.22 -6.20
C ILE A 304 11.24 18.84 -7.10
N VAL A 305 11.58 17.55 -7.13
CA VAL A 305 12.66 16.99 -7.94
C VAL A 305 12.20 15.75 -8.73
N PRO A 306 12.81 15.42 -9.89
CA PRO A 306 12.62 14.13 -10.52
C PRO A 306 13.09 12.98 -9.63
N CYS A 307 12.44 11.83 -9.72
CA CYS A 307 12.80 10.61 -8.98
C CYS A 307 14.25 10.14 -9.23
N THR A 308 14.79 10.43 -10.41
CA THR A 308 16.16 10.06 -10.82
C THR A 308 17.22 11.11 -10.45
N GLN A 309 16.87 12.19 -9.75
CA GLN A 309 17.83 13.26 -9.46
C GLN A 309 18.92 12.80 -8.46
N ASP A 310 20.20 13.07 -8.77
CA ASP A 310 21.31 13.01 -7.81
C ASP A 310 21.13 14.12 -6.77
N LEU A 311 20.85 13.73 -5.52
CA LEU A 311 20.71 14.62 -4.38
C LEU A 311 22.05 14.96 -3.73
N GLY A 312 23.16 14.44 -4.24
CA GLY A 312 24.49 14.65 -3.70
C GLY A 312 24.93 13.52 -2.77
N PRO A 313 26.05 13.69 -2.05
CA PRO A 313 26.58 12.65 -1.18
C PRO A 313 25.69 12.39 0.05
N ILE A 314 25.81 11.20 0.60
CA ILE A 314 25.26 10.86 1.92
C ILE A 314 25.84 11.78 3.01
N THR A 315 25.08 12.00 4.08
CA THR A 315 25.55 12.72 5.27
C THR A 315 26.73 12.01 5.92
N LYS A 316 27.59 12.80 6.57
CA LYS A 316 28.69 12.28 7.39
C LYS A 316 28.19 11.32 8.47
N GLU A 317 27.07 11.65 9.13
CA GLU A 317 26.44 10.81 10.14
C GLU A 317 26.12 9.41 9.60
N PHE A 318 25.49 9.32 8.42
CA PHE A 318 25.17 8.03 7.82
C PHE A 318 26.43 7.27 7.40
N ALA A 319 27.35 7.95 6.72
CA ALA A 319 28.62 7.38 6.26
C ALA A 319 29.40 6.73 7.42
N GLU A 320 29.56 7.44 8.53
CA GLU A 320 30.24 6.94 9.74
C GLU A 320 29.43 5.82 10.41
N ALA A 321 28.11 5.94 10.47
CA ALA A 321 27.26 4.94 11.11
C ALA A 321 27.38 3.58 10.42
N VAL A 322 27.39 3.52 9.08
CA VAL A 322 27.42 2.24 8.34
C VAL A 322 28.80 1.89 7.76
N GLY A 323 29.76 2.81 7.85
CA GLY A 323 31.12 2.70 7.34
C GLY A 323 31.23 2.84 5.82
N LEU A 324 30.35 3.60 5.16
CA LEU A 324 30.43 3.85 3.72
C LEU A 324 31.34 5.05 3.42
N PRO A 325 31.98 5.11 2.24
CA PRO A 325 32.65 6.32 1.80
C PRO A 325 31.69 7.52 1.79
N PRO A 326 32.10 8.71 2.24
CA PRO A 326 31.23 9.90 2.21
C PRO A 326 30.95 10.39 0.77
N THR A 327 31.59 9.80 -0.25
CA THR A 327 31.38 10.09 -1.66
C THR A 327 30.15 9.36 -2.25
N VAL A 328 29.59 8.37 -1.55
CA VAL A 328 28.41 7.63 -1.99
C VAL A 328 27.25 8.60 -2.19
N LYS A 329 26.62 8.56 -3.36
CA LYS A 329 25.53 9.46 -3.73
C LYS A 329 24.19 9.01 -3.16
N VAL A 330 23.22 9.90 -3.15
CA VAL A 330 21.81 9.58 -2.91
C VAL A 330 21.03 9.97 -4.15
N VAL A 331 20.35 9.00 -4.76
CA VAL A 331 19.36 9.30 -5.81
C VAL A 331 17.99 9.39 -5.17
N ALA A 332 17.19 10.37 -5.59
CA ALA A 332 15.95 10.77 -4.91
C ALA A 332 14.95 9.61 -4.71
N GLY A 333 14.93 8.64 -5.62
CA GLY A 333 14.11 7.45 -5.48
C GLY A 333 12.65 7.69 -5.82
N ALA A 334 11.78 6.77 -5.43
CA ALA A 334 10.37 6.76 -5.82
C ALA A 334 9.50 6.08 -4.76
N ILE A 335 8.17 6.19 -4.85
CA ILE A 335 7.29 5.37 -4.02
C ILE A 335 7.25 3.91 -4.54
N ASP A 336 6.85 3.00 -3.65
CA ASP A 336 6.81 1.55 -3.88
C ASP A 336 6.08 1.12 -5.17
N ASN A 337 4.93 1.70 -5.48
CA ASN A 337 4.17 1.37 -6.70
C ASN A 337 5.01 1.60 -7.97
N THR A 338 5.70 2.74 -8.02
CA THR A 338 6.56 3.14 -9.12
C THR A 338 7.80 2.26 -9.18
N ALA A 339 8.47 2.06 -8.04
CA ALA A 339 9.66 1.21 -7.99
C ALA A 339 9.35 -0.23 -8.38
N ALA A 340 8.20 -0.77 -7.96
CA ALA A 340 7.74 -2.10 -8.38
C ALA A 340 7.59 -2.21 -9.89
N ALA A 341 6.97 -1.20 -10.53
CA ALA A 341 6.79 -1.16 -11.98
C ALA A 341 8.14 -1.17 -12.70
N VAL A 342 9.08 -0.33 -12.26
CA VAL A 342 10.44 -0.28 -12.83
C VAL A 342 11.20 -1.60 -12.59
N GLY A 343 11.17 -2.13 -11.38
CA GLY A 343 11.88 -3.36 -11.01
C GLY A 343 11.27 -4.64 -11.58
N SER A 344 10.02 -4.59 -12.05
CA SER A 344 9.41 -5.66 -12.85
C SER A 344 10.01 -5.77 -14.25
N GLY A 345 10.64 -4.70 -14.75
CA GLY A 345 11.10 -4.61 -16.14
C GLY A 345 10.08 -4.02 -17.11
N ALA A 346 8.83 -3.82 -16.69
CA ALA A 346 7.75 -3.28 -17.52
C ALA A 346 7.79 -1.74 -17.62
N VAL A 347 8.87 -1.20 -18.20
CA VAL A 347 9.10 0.25 -18.33
C VAL A 347 8.70 0.83 -19.70
N ASP A 348 8.48 -0.03 -20.69
CA ASP A 348 8.00 0.38 -22.01
C ASP A 348 6.53 0.80 -21.96
N ASP A 349 6.12 1.63 -22.91
CA ASP A 349 4.73 2.07 -23.01
C ASP A 349 3.79 0.87 -23.14
N TYR A 350 2.76 0.85 -22.30
CA TYR A 350 1.74 -0.20 -22.24
C TYR A 350 2.24 -1.58 -21.80
N ALA A 351 3.52 -1.74 -21.47
CA ALA A 351 4.01 -2.95 -20.82
C ALA A 351 3.38 -3.05 -19.43
N ALA A 352 2.55 -4.06 -19.21
CA ALA A 352 1.82 -4.21 -17.97
C ALA A 352 2.60 -5.04 -16.95
N HIS A 353 2.51 -4.62 -15.69
CA HIS A 353 2.94 -5.42 -14.55
C HIS A 353 1.79 -5.64 -13.57
N LEU A 354 1.80 -6.80 -12.93
CA LEU A 354 0.91 -7.17 -11.85
C LEU A 354 1.75 -7.41 -10.60
N TYR A 355 1.53 -6.59 -9.57
CA TYR A 355 2.12 -6.83 -8.25
C TYR A 355 1.12 -7.56 -7.36
N ILE A 356 1.57 -8.64 -6.71
CA ILE A 356 0.79 -9.37 -5.69
C ILE A 356 1.56 -9.39 -4.37
N GLY A 357 1.19 -8.49 -3.46
CA GLY A 357 1.59 -8.50 -2.04
C GLY A 357 0.37 -8.68 -1.14
N THR A 358 0.36 -8.01 0.02
CA THR A 358 -0.85 -7.94 0.86
C THR A 358 -2.03 -7.36 0.08
N SER A 359 -1.80 -6.26 -0.64
CA SER A 359 -2.65 -5.70 -1.70
C SER A 359 -2.16 -6.12 -3.09
N SER A 360 -2.82 -5.66 -4.14
CA SER A 360 -2.36 -5.85 -5.52
C SER A 360 -2.60 -4.63 -6.37
N TRP A 361 -1.83 -4.51 -7.45
CA TRP A 361 -2.13 -3.55 -8.51
C TRP A 361 -1.70 -4.05 -9.88
N LEU A 362 -2.49 -3.66 -10.88
CA LEU A 362 -2.15 -3.74 -12.28
C LEU A 362 -1.71 -2.36 -12.73
N ALA A 363 -0.51 -2.23 -13.31
CA ALA A 363 -0.04 -0.95 -13.80
C ALA A 363 0.68 -1.07 -15.15
N ALA A 364 0.76 0.05 -15.87
CA ALA A 364 1.61 0.20 -17.06
C ALA A 364 2.03 1.64 -17.22
N HIS A 365 3.22 1.85 -17.78
CA HIS A 365 3.64 3.18 -18.18
C HIS A 365 2.84 3.65 -19.41
N VAL A 366 2.44 4.92 -19.44
CA VAL A 366 1.69 5.52 -20.55
C VAL A 366 2.20 6.93 -20.86
N PRO A 367 2.18 7.37 -22.13
CA PRO A 367 2.72 8.67 -22.55
C PRO A 367 1.70 9.82 -22.39
N PHE A 368 0.61 9.61 -21.64
CA PHE A 368 -0.47 10.60 -21.53
C PHE A 368 -1.06 10.66 -20.13
N LYS A 369 -1.54 11.86 -19.76
CA LYS A 369 -2.34 12.07 -18.56
C LYS A 369 -3.83 11.87 -18.85
N LYS A 370 -4.48 11.00 -18.10
CA LYS A 370 -5.92 10.74 -18.16
C LYS A 370 -6.43 10.26 -16.80
N THR A 371 -7.71 10.49 -16.54
CA THR A 371 -8.43 9.99 -15.36
C THR A 371 -9.74 9.37 -15.83
N ASP A 372 -10.02 8.13 -15.43
CA ASP A 372 -11.31 7.47 -15.55
C ASP A 372 -11.94 7.40 -14.16
N ILE A 373 -12.77 8.39 -13.86
CA ILE A 373 -13.43 8.52 -12.55
C ILE A 373 -14.36 7.35 -12.30
N ALA A 374 -15.02 6.81 -13.33
CA ALA A 374 -16.02 5.77 -13.17
C ALA A 374 -15.40 4.43 -12.76
N ALA A 375 -14.14 4.19 -13.17
CA ALA A 375 -13.41 2.98 -12.81
C ALA A 375 -12.34 3.22 -11.71
N SER A 376 -12.20 4.45 -11.21
CA SER A 376 -11.15 4.88 -10.27
C SER A 376 -9.72 4.59 -10.78
N LEU A 377 -9.47 4.85 -12.07
CA LEU A 377 -8.14 4.74 -12.70
C LEU A 377 -7.58 6.13 -13.02
N ALA A 378 -6.28 6.33 -12.82
CA ALA A 378 -5.57 7.50 -13.27
C ALA A 378 -4.14 7.15 -13.69
N SER A 379 -3.62 7.90 -14.65
CA SER A 379 -2.19 7.92 -14.97
C SER A 379 -1.52 9.04 -14.18
N LEU A 380 -0.58 8.69 -13.31
CA LEU A 380 0.04 9.58 -12.34
C LEU A 380 1.54 9.75 -12.63
N PRO A 381 2.19 10.83 -12.16
CA PRO A 381 3.65 10.97 -12.26
C PRO A 381 4.38 9.75 -11.71
N CYS A 382 5.54 9.43 -12.30
CA CYS A 382 6.31 8.24 -11.97
C CYS A 382 7.81 8.49 -12.17
N ALA A 383 8.63 7.48 -11.90
CA ALA A 383 10.08 7.61 -11.94
C ALA A 383 10.69 7.48 -13.33
N ILE A 384 9.93 7.02 -14.33
CA ILE A 384 10.40 6.93 -15.71
C ILE A 384 10.17 8.28 -16.40
N PRO A 385 11.23 8.96 -16.85
CA PRO A 385 11.11 10.24 -17.56
C PRO A 385 10.19 10.15 -18.78
N GLY A 386 9.44 11.22 -19.04
CA GLY A 386 8.51 11.36 -20.16
C GLY A 386 7.23 10.54 -20.05
N ARG A 387 6.98 9.86 -18.92
CA ARG A 387 5.86 8.92 -18.76
C ARG A 387 5.06 9.15 -17.49
N TYR A 388 3.84 8.63 -17.52
CA TYR A 388 2.98 8.44 -16.36
C TYR A 388 2.87 6.95 -16.06
N LEU A 389 2.53 6.61 -14.83
CA LEU A 389 2.13 5.25 -14.45
C LEU A 389 0.61 5.20 -14.30
N LEU A 390 -0.05 4.45 -15.18
CA LEU A 390 -1.44 4.06 -15.02
C LEU A 390 -1.51 2.97 -13.96
N THR A 391 -2.27 3.19 -12.89
CA THR A 391 -2.40 2.19 -11.81
C THR A 391 -3.87 1.87 -11.54
N ALA A 392 -4.19 0.58 -11.49
CA ALA A 392 -5.45 0.04 -11.05
C ALA A 392 -5.23 -0.79 -9.78
N LEU A 393 -5.77 -0.33 -8.65
CA LEU A 393 -5.48 -0.87 -7.32
C LEU A 393 -6.58 -1.85 -6.87
N GLN A 394 -6.16 -3.02 -6.41
CA GLN A 394 -6.96 -3.98 -5.66
C GLN A 394 -6.61 -3.86 -4.17
N ALA A 395 -7.62 -3.65 -3.32
CA ALA A 395 -7.41 -3.38 -1.89
C ALA A 395 -6.67 -4.53 -1.17
N THR A 396 -7.04 -5.78 -1.47
CA THR A 396 -6.48 -6.98 -0.84
C THR A 396 -6.29 -8.10 -1.86
N ALA A 397 -5.10 -8.71 -1.88
CA ALA A 397 -4.78 -9.87 -2.71
C ALA A 397 -4.20 -11.00 -1.86
N GLY A 398 -2.87 -11.03 -1.65
CA GLY A 398 -2.23 -12.00 -0.75
C GLY A 398 -2.73 -11.92 0.70
N GLY A 399 -3.25 -10.76 1.11
CA GLY A 399 -3.96 -10.60 2.38
C GLY A 399 -5.16 -11.54 2.54
N ASN A 400 -5.86 -11.91 1.46
CA ASN A 400 -6.94 -12.91 1.51
C ASN A 400 -6.41 -14.31 1.81
N LEU A 401 -5.25 -14.68 1.26
CA LEU A 401 -4.62 -15.98 1.52
C LEU A 401 -4.07 -16.05 2.95
N THR A 402 -3.48 -14.95 3.44
CA THR A 402 -3.07 -14.80 4.84
C THR A 402 -4.28 -14.87 5.78
N PHE A 403 -5.39 -14.21 5.44
CA PHE A 403 -6.63 -14.32 6.21
C PHE A 403 -7.16 -15.76 6.25
N LEU A 404 -7.25 -16.43 5.10
CA LEU A 404 -7.66 -17.83 5.03
C LEU A 404 -6.79 -18.70 5.94
N ARG A 405 -5.46 -18.54 5.86
CA ARG A 405 -4.52 -19.23 6.74
C ARG A 405 -4.79 -18.95 8.22
N ASP A 406 -4.76 -17.68 8.63
CA ASP A 406 -4.71 -17.30 10.05
C ASP A 406 -6.06 -17.32 10.76
N LYS A 407 -7.14 -17.08 10.03
CA LYS A 407 -8.47 -16.87 10.60
C LYS A 407 -9.45 -18.00 10.31
N ILE A 408 -9.16 -18.87 9.35
CA ILE A 408 -10.04 -19.98 8.98
C ILE A 408 -9.34 -21.32 9.18
N LEU A 409 -8.18 -21.53 8.56
CA LEU A 409 -7.54 -22.85 8.54
C LEU A 409 -6.73 -23.15 9.81
N TYR A 410 -6.07 -22.15 10.35
CA TYR A 410 -5.22 -22.23 11.53
C TYR A 410 -5.67 -21.22 12.59
N HIS A 411 -6.98 -21.01 12.72
CA HIS A 411 -7.51 -20.22 13.82
C HIS A 411 -7.17 -20.90 15.15
N LYS A 412 -6.75 -20.11 16.16
CA LYS A 412 -6.37 -20.64 17.48
C LYS A 412 -7.64 -20.91 18.30
N ASP A 413 -8.26 -22.07 18.09
CA ASP A 413 -9.45 -22.55 18.80
C ASP A 413 -9.30 -24.04 19.21
N GLU A 414 -10.34 -24.64 19.82
CA GLU A 414 -10.29 -26.03 20.28
C GLU A 414 -10.22 -27.07 19.14
N LEU A 415 -10.48 -26.68 17.89
CA LEU A 415 -10.41 -27.58 16.73
C LEU A 415 -8.99 -27.71 16.19
N LEU A 416 -8.11 -26.74 16.46
CA LEU A 416 -6.72 -26.77 16.02
C LEU A 416 -5.86 -27.58 16.99
N GLN A 417 -5.67 -28.87 16.71
CA GLN A 417 -4.89 -29.79 17.54
C GLN A 417 -3.40 -29.89 17.16
N GLU A 418 -2.98 -29.36 16.01
CA GLU A 418 -1.61 -29.50 15.50
C GLU A 418 -0.82 -28.18 15.48
N ALA A 419 0.47 -28.29 15.81
CA ALA A 419 1.43 -27.19 15.80
C ALA A 419 1.75 -26.72 14.37
N GLN A 420 2.19 -25.45 14.27
CA GLN A 420 2.49 -24.72 13.03
C GLN A 420 3.19 -25.59 11.98
N THR A 421 2.57 -25.75 10.80
CA THR A 421 3.22 -26.41 9.67
C THR A 421 4.21 -25.47 9.00
N PRO A 422 5.51 -25.82 8.88
CA PRO A 422 6.45 -25.05 8.09
C PRO A 422 5.96 -24.95 6.63
N ASP A 423 6.04 -23.76 6.05
CA ASP A 423 5.80 -23.51 4.62
C ASP A 423 4.38 -23.80 4.11
N VAL A 424 3.38 -23.43 4.91
CA VAL A 424 1.95 -23.57 4.62
C VAL A 424 1.52 -23.09 3.22
N TYR A 425 2.11 -22.02 2.69
CA TYR A 425 1.74 -21.52 1.36
C TYR A 425 2.12 -22.50 0.24
N LYS A 426 3.25 -23.21 0.35
CA LYS A 426 3.59 -24.28 -0.60
C LYS A 426 2.66 -25.49 -0.48
N ILE A 427 2.09 -25.72 0.70
CA ILE A 427 1.07 -26.75 0.89
C ILE A 427 -0.21 -26.32 0.18
N MET A 428 -0.65 -25.07 0.37
CA MET A 428 -1.79 -24.50 -0.34
C MET A 428 -1.62 -24.57 -1.85
N ASP A 429 -0.42 -24.25 -2.38
CA ASP A 429 -0.12 -24.41 -3.82
C ASP A 429 -0.36 -25.85 -4.29
N ARG A 430 0.18 -26.85 -3.59
CA ARG A 430 -0.02 -28.27 -3.95
C ARG A 430 -1.48 -28.71 -3.85
N ILE A 431 -2.25 -28.15 -2.93
CA ILE A 431 -3.68 -28.43 -2.79
C ILE A 431 -4.42 -27.82 -3.99
N ALA A 432 -4.21 -26.52 -4.25
CA ALA A 432 -4.87 -25.80 -5.33
C ALA A 432 -4.60 -26.43 -6.72
N ASP A 433 -3.39 -26.95 -6.94
CA ASP A 433 -3.00 -27.61 -8.19
C ASP A 433 -3.78 -28.89 -8.49
N ARG A 434 -4.26 -29.60 -7.45
CA ARG A 434 -5.02 -30.87 -7.59
C ARG A 434 -6.51 -30.66 -7.81
N VAL A 435 -7.06 -29.57 -7.29
CA VAL A 435 -8.45 -29.18 -7.53
C VAL A 435 -8.58 -28.78 -9.00
N PRO A 436 -9.67 -29.10 -9.73
CA PRO A 436 -9.85 -28.66 -11.11
C PRO A 436 -10.12 -27.15 -11.23
N ALA A 437 -9.91 -26.60 -12.43
CA ALA A 437 -10.26 -25.22 -12.76
C ALA A 437 -11.72 -24.89 -12.42
N GLY A 438 -11.93 -23.78 -11.70
CA GLY A 438 -13.24 -23.36 -11.23
C GLY A 438 -13.65 -23.96 -9.88
N SER A 439 -12.73 -24.62 -9.18
CA SER A 439 -12.88 -25.02 -7.77
C SER A 439 -14.16 -25.81 -7.49
N ASN A 440 -14.52 -26.74 -8.39
CA ASN A 440 -15.77 -27.50 -8.34
C ASN A 440 -17.03 -26.63 -8.12
N GLY A 441 -17.04 -25.43 -8.71
CA GLY A 441 -18.15 -24.48 -8.63
C GLY A 441 -18.12 -23.55 -7.42
N VAL A 442 -17.18 -23.71 -6.48
CA VAL A 442 -17.03 -22.81 -5.33
C VAL A 442 -16.45 -21.49 -5.78
N MET A 443 -17.05 -20.38 -5.33
CA MET A 443 -16.59 -19.04 -5.67
C MET A 443 -16.23 -18.23 -4.42
N TYR A 444 -15.11 -17.53 -4.49
CA TYR A 444 -14.69 -16.57 -3.48
C TYR A 444 -14.68 -15.15 -4.03
N THR A 445 -15.23 -14.20 -3.27
CA THR A 445 -15.11 -12.76 -3.54
C THR A 445 -14.07 -12.15 -2.58
N PRO A 446 -13.00 -11.50 -3.06
CA PRO A 446 -11.83 -11.16 -2.23
C PRO A 446 -11.90 -9.80 -1.53
N TRP A 447 -13.10 -9.27 -1.30
CA TRP A 447 -13.31 -7.88 -0.84
C TRP A 447 -13.26 -7.74 0.69
N ILE A 448 -12.35 -8.44 1.38
CA ILE A 448 -12.34 -8.53 2.85
C ILE A 448 -12.22 -7.17 3.54
N PHE A 449 -11.57 -6.20 2.90
CA PHE A 449 -11.35 -4.86 3.41
C PHE A 449 -12.03 -3.77 2.55
N GLY A 450 -13.17 -4.09 1.94
CA GLY A 450 -13.74 -3.27 0.88
C GLY A 450 -13.00 -3.49 -0.44
N GLU A 451 -13.32 -2.67 -1.45
CA GLU A 451 -12.61 -2.67 -2.72
C GLU A 451 -12.35 -1.24 -3.23
N ARG A 452 -11.22 -1.08 -3.93
CA ARG A 452 -10.83 0.14 -4.65
C ARG A 452 -11.33 0.04 -6.09
N ALA A 453 -10.46 -0.20 -7.07
CA ALA A 453 -10.92 -0.37 -8.44
C ALA A 453 -11.54 -1.79 -8.61
N PRO A 454 -12.52 -1.99 -9.50
CA PRO A 454 -13.09 -1.00 -10.42
C PRO A 454 -14.38 -0.31 -9.90
N VAL A 455 -14.78 -0.49 -8.63
CA VAL A 455 -16.11 -0.09 -8.13
C VAL A 455 -16.15 0.82 -6.90
N GLU A 456 -14.99 1.17 -6.34
CA GLU A 456 -14.76 1.96 -5.13
C GLU A 456 -15.89 1.82 -4.09
N ASP A 457 -15.88 0.68 -3.39
CA ASP A 457 -16.93 0.32 -2.44
C ASP A 457 -16.31 -0.11 -1.10
N ARG A 458 -16.50 0.70 -0.06
CA ARG A 458 -15.97 0.43 1.28
C ARG A 458 -16.82 -0.59 2.05
N THR A 459 -18.04 -0.85 1.58
CA THR A 459 -19.05 -1.65 2.29
C THR A 459 -18.96 -3.13 1.95
N VAL A 460 -18.44 -3.50 0.78
CA VAL A 460 -18.31 -4.91 0.39
C VAL A 460 -17.40 -5.68 1.34
N ARG A 461 -17.73 -6.96 1.56
CA ARG A 461 -16.95 -7.90 2.38
C ARG A 461 -16.78 -9.21 1.61
N ALA A 462 -15.70 -9.93 1.93
CA ALA A 462 -15.45 -11.23 1.32
C ALA A 462 -16.60 -12.22 1.56
N GLY A 463 -16.80 -13.13 0.61
CA GLY A 463 -17.86 -14.14 0.66
C GLY A 463 -17.46 -15.41 -0.07
N LEU A 464 -17.89 -16.55 0.48
CA LEU A 464 -17.83 -17.87 -0.14
C LEU A 464 -19.23 -18.23 -0.64
N PHE A 465 -19.33 -18.60 -1.91
CA PHE A 465 -20.58 -18.88 -2.59
C PHE A 465 -20.56 -20.28 -3.20
N ASN A 466 -21.77 -20.86 -3.30
CA ASN A 466 -22.02 -22.15 -3.96
C ASN A 466 -21.28 -23.35 -3.36
N LEU A 467 -21.28 -23.45 -2.02
CA LEU A 467 -20.84 -24.66 -1.31
C LEU A 467 -21.95 -25.72 -1.30
N SER A 468 -21.56 -26.98 -1.49
CA SER A 468 -22.40 -28.19 -1.43
C SER A 468 -21.76 -29.25 -0.53
N LEU A 469 -22.46 -30.37 -0.32
CA LEU A 469 -21.95 -31.52 0.45
C LEU A 469 -20.73 -32.20 -0.20
N GLU A 470 -20.47 -31.92 -1.47
CA GLU A 470 -19.35 -32.51 -2.22
C GLU A 470 -18.07 -31.66 -2.13
N ASN A 471 -18.18 -30.42 -1.63
CA ASN A 471 -17.04 -29.51 -1.55
C ASN A 471 -16.25 -29.71 -0.26
N SER A 472 -14.96 -29.41 -0.37
CA SER A 472 -13.97 -29.61 0.67
C SER A 472 -13.18 -28.32 0.94
N ARG A 473 -12.30 -28.39 1.94
CA ARG A 473 -11.30 -27.35 2.21
C ARG A 473 -10.40 -27.07 0.99
N GLU A 474 -10.15 -28.08 0.16
CA GLU A 474 -9.29 -27.95 -1.01
C GLU A 474 -9.91 -26.99 -2.03
N ASP A 475 -11.22 -27.15 -2.28
CA ASP A 475 -11.99 -26.28 -3.17
C ASP A 475 -11.98 -24.83 -2.68
N ILE A 476 -12.10 -24.62 -1.38
CA ILE A 476 -12.05 -23.28 -0.78
C ILE A 476 -10.67 -22.64 -1.00
N ILE A 477 -9.58 -23.40 -0.84
CA ILE A 477 -8.21 -22.89 -1.03
C ILE A 477 -8.02 -22.44 -2.49
N ARG A 478 -8.38 -23.28 -3.48
CA ARG A 478 -8.30 -22.87 -4.88
C ARG A 478 -9.24 -21.71 -5.17
N ALA A 479 -10.47 -21.72 -4.65
CA ALA A 479 -11.45 -20.67 -4.89
C ALA A 479 -10.95 -19.31 -4.40
N VAL A 480 -10.21 -19.24 -3.28
CA VAL A 480 -9.59 -17.99 -2.80
C VAL A 480 -8.55 -17.46 -3.80
N MET A 481 -7.69 -18.34 -4.33
CA MET A 481 -6.68 -17.97 -5.34
C MET A 481 -7.34 -17.51 -6.65
N GLU A 482 -8.36 -18.23 -7.12
CA GLU A 482 -9.16 -17.89 -8.30
C GLU A 482 -9.96 -16.60 -8.09
N GLY A 483 -10.54 -16.38 -6.91
CA GLY A 483 -11.30 -15.18 -6.55
C GLY A 483 -10.47 -13.90 -6.65
N VAL A 484 -9.22 -13.95 -6.19
CA VAL A 484 -8.27 -12.84 -6.38
C VAL A 484 -8.01 -12.60 -7.88
N ALA A 485 -7.80 -13.67 -8.65
CA ALA A 485 -7.57 -13.57 -10.09
C ALA A 485 -8.80 -13.04 -10.85
N PHE A 486 -10.02 -13.42 -10.47
CA PHE A 486 -11.26 -12.87 -11.04
C PHE A 486 -11.40 -11.38 -10.78
N ASN A 487 -11.02 -10.93 -9.59
CA ASN A 487 -11.02 -9.50 -9.29
C ASN A 487 -9.97 -8.74 -10.11
N THR A 488 -8.79 -9.32 -10.31
CA THR A 488 -7.78 -8.75 -11.22
C THR A 488 -8.25 -8.75 -12.68
N ARG A 489 -8.95 -9.79 -13.15
CA ARG A 489 -9.63 -9.77 -14.46
C ARG A 489 -10.67 -8.65 -14.54
N TRP A 490 -11.39 -8.39 -13.45
CA TRP A 490 -12.34 -7.28 -13.38
C TRP A 490 -11.66 -5.92 -13.49
N LEU A 491 -10.45 -5.78 -12.96
CA LEU A 491 -9.59 -4.60 -13.14
C LEU A 491 -9.03 -4.48 -14.56
N LEU A 492 -8.71 -5.60 -15.21
CA LEU A 492 -8.12 -5.63 -16.54
C LEU A 492 -9.05 -5.00 -17.59
N VAL A 493 -10.37 -5.19 -17.47
CA VAL A 493 -11.36 -4.65 -18.43
C VAL A 493 -11.31 -3.11 -18.55
N PRO A 494 -11.49 -2.32 -17.48
CA PRO A 494 -11.35 -0.87 -17.57
C PRO A 494 -9.91 -0.43 -17.85
N PHE A 495 -8.90 -1.21 -17.44
CA PHE A 495 -7.50 -0.93 -17.75
C PHE A 495 -7.24 -0.96 -19.27
N GLU A 496 -7.67 -2.01 -19.97
CA GLU A 496 -7.54 -2.13 -21.43
C GLU A 496 -8.38 -1.08 -22.17
N ARG A 497 -9.56 -0.73 -21.64
CA ARG A 497 -10.36 0.40 -22.17
C ARG A 497 -9.63 1.73 -21.98
N PHE A 498 -8.91 1.92 -20.88
CA PHE A 498 -8.19 3.14 -20.59
C PHE A 498 -7.03 3.34 -21.57
N THR A 499 -6.24 2.27 -21.82
CA THR A 499 -5.10 2.23 -22.74
C THR A 499 -5.51 2.09 -24.22
N LYS A 500 -6.76 1.67 -24.48
CA LYS A 500 -7.30 1.32 -25.81
C LYS A 500 -6.54 0.16 -26.47
N ARG A 501 -6.03 -0.77 -25.67
CA ARG A 501 -5.20 -1.89 -26.13
C ARG A 501 -5.50 -3.13 -25.31
N ARG A 502 -5.42 -4.31 -25.94
CA ARG A 502 -5.36 -5.58 -25.24
C ARG A 502 -3.96 -5.71 -24.60
N THR A 503 -3.91 -6.17 -23.36
CA THR A 503 -2.68 -6.39 -22.62
C THR A 503 -2.25 -7.84 -22.78
N ASP A 504 -1.62 -8.20 -23.89
CA ASP A 504 -1.36 -9.60 -24.26
C ASP A 504 -0.51 -10.38 -23.24
N SER A 505 0.46 -9.70 -22.62
CA SER A 505 1.34 -10.25 -21.59
C SER A 505 1.42 -9.33 -20.38
N ILE A 506 1.49 -9.92 -19.19
CA ILE A 506 1.61 -9.21 -17.92
C ILE A 506 2.79 -9.77 -17.12
N THR A 507 3.73 -8.91 -16.74
CA THR A 507 4.85 -9.29 -15.89
C THR A 507 4.41 -9.34 -14.43
N ILE A 508 4.56 -10.48 -13.76
CA ILE A 508 4.10 -10.65 -12.37
C ILE A 508 5.27 -10.62 -11.37
N VAL A 509 5.07 -9.87 -10.28
CA VAL A 509 6.03 -9.63 -9.20
C VAL A 509 5.34 -9.68 -7.82
N GLY A 510 6.13 -9.63 -6.74
CA GLY A 510 5.64 -9.69 -5.36
C GLY A 510 5.62 -11.10 -4.78
N GLY A 511 5.11 -11.23 -3.55
CA GLY A 511 5.06 -12.51 -2.83
C GLY A 511 4.17 -13.56 -3.51
N GLY A 512 3.03 -13.14 -4.09
CA GLY A 512 2.14 -14.06 -4.80
C GLY A 512 2.75 -14.63 -6.07
N ALA A 513 3.66 -13.90 -6.72
CA ALA A 513 4.37 -14.34 -7.90
C ALA A 513 5.40 -15.45 -7.62
N VAL A 514 5.65 -15.82 -6.36
CA VAL A 514 6.47 -17.00 -6.03
C VAL A 514 5.73 -18.31 -6.35
N SER A 515 4.38 -18.29 -6.27
CA SER A 515 3.55 -19.45 -6.56
C SER A 515 3.43 -19.67 -8.07
N ASP A 516 3.96 -20.79 -8.54
CA ASP A 516 3.86 -21.22 -9.93
C ASP A 516 2.39 -21.55 -10.31
N VAL A 517 1.65 -22.14 -9.36
CA VAL A 517 0.22 -22.46 -9.51
C VAL A 517 -0.61 -21.19 -9.66
N TRP A 518 -0.35 -20.18 -8.82
CA TRP A 518 -1.12 -18.94 -8.89
C TRP A 518 -0.83 -18.16 -10.17
N CYS A 519 0.42 -18.17 -10.66
CA CYS A 519 0.75 -17.59 -11.97
C CYS A 519 -0.03 -18.25 -13.11
N GLY A 520 -0.19 -19.58 -13.06
CA GLY A 520 -1.05 -20.33 -14.00
C GLY A 520 -2.53 -19.94 -13.89
N ILE A 521 -3.07 -19.87 -12.67
CA ILE A 521 -4.45 -19.41 -12.42
C ILE A 521 -4.68 -18.01 -12.98
N PHE A 522 -3.74 -17.07 -12.76
CA PHE A 522 -3.83 -15.73 -13.34
C PHE A 522 -3.84 -15.75 -14.87
N ALA A 523 -2.99 -16.59 -15.49
CA ALA A 523 -2.95 -16.73 -16.94
C ALA A 523 -4.29 -17.21 -17.50
N ASP A 524 -4.83 -18.29 -16.92
CA ASP A 524 -6.07 -18.90 -17.37
C ASP A 524 -7.29 -18.01 -17.10
N VAL A 525 -7.39 -17.43 -15.91
CA VAL A 525 -8.53 -16.58 -15.54
C VAL A 525 -8.55 -15.32 -16.39
N MET A 526 -7.40 -14.64 -16.58
CA MET A 526 -7.34 -13.39 -17.33
C MET A 526 -7.26 -13.59 -18.85
N ASP A 527 -7.05 -14.81 -19.33
CA ASP A 527 -6.76 -15.12 -20.74
C ASP A 527 -5.55 -14.31 -21.26
N ARG A 528 -4.48 -14.17 -20.46
CA ARG A 528 -3.24 -13.44 -20.80
C ARG A 528 -1.99 -14.26 -20.46
N SER A 529 -0.89 -14.00 -21.16
CA SER A 529 0.40 -14.59 -20.81
C SER A 529 0.95 -13.93 -19.54
N ILE A 530 1.36 -14.73 -18.56
CA ILE A 530 1.97 -14.24 -17.32
C ILE A 530 3.47 -14.51 -17.33
N LEU A 531 4.26 -13.44 -17.26
CA LEU A 531 5.72 -13.48 -17.24
C LEU A 531 6.19 -13.40 -15.78
N GLN A 532 6.53 -14.55 -15.19
CA GLN A 532 7.02 -14.62 -13.82
C GLN A 532 8.48 -14.18 -13.76
N THR A 533 8.74 -13.06 -13.09
CA THR A 533 10.12 -12.58 -12.90
C THR A 533 10.93 -13.52 -12.00
N LYS A 534 12.24 -13.57 -12.22
CA LYS A 534 13.16 -14.18 -11.26
C LYS A 534 13.27 -13.33 -10.01
N ASP A 535 13.25 -13.98 -8.85
CA ASP A 535 13.27 -13.36 -7.52
C ASP A 535 12.19 -12.26 -7.35
N PRO A 536 10.89 -12.59 -7.56
CA PRO A 536 9.82 -11.59 -7.70
C PRO A 536 9.56 -10.75 -6.44
N ILE A 537 9.97 -11.23 -5.26
CA ILE A 537 9.88 -10.49 -3.98
C ILE A 537 10.80 -9.26 -3.97
N GLN A 538 11.84 -9.24 -4.81
CA GLN A 538 12.86 -8.19 -4.81
C GLN A 538 12.61 -7.08 -5.84
N ALA A 539 11.41 -7.03 -6.44
CA ALA A 539 11.08 -6.03 -7.47
C ALA A 539 11.29 -4.59 -7.00
N ASN A 540 10.83 -4.21 -5.80
CA ASN A 540 11.01 -2.85 -5.29
C ASN A 540 12.48 -2.45 -5.14
N ALA A 541 13.28 -3.30 -4.50
CA ALA A 541 14.72 -3.07 -4.34
C ALA A 541 15.44 -2.99 -5.69
N ARG A 542 15.06 -3.85 -6.65
CA ARG A 542 15.57 -3.78 -8.03
C ARG A 542 15.17 -2.47 -8.72
N GLY A 543 13.93 -2.03 -8.53
CA GLY A 543 13.41 -0.76 -9.04
C GLY A 543 14.19 0.44 -8.52
N ALA A 544 14.42 0.52 -7.21
CA ALA A 544 15.25 1.57 -6.61
C ALA A 544 16.67 1.57 -7.20
N ALA A 545 17.27 0.39 -7.41
CA ALA A 545 18.57 0.28 -8.05
C ALA A 545 18.57 0.76 -9.51
N PHE A 546 17.55 0.42 -10.29
CA PHE A 546 17.40 0.94 -11.66
C PHE A 546 17.17 2.44 -11.69
N ILE A 547 16.36 3.00 -10.80
CA ILE A 547 16.14 4.45 -10.70
C ILE A 547 17.48 5.16 -10.39
N ALA A 548 18.29 4.59 -9.50
CA ALA A 548 19.62 5.11 -9.21
C ALA A 548 20.56 5.01 -10.42
N ALA A 549 20.57 3.85 -11.09
CA ALA A 549 21.39 3.62 -12.27
C ALA A 549 21.01 4.55 -13.44
N LEU A 550 19.72 4.84 -13.61
CA LEU A 550 19.24 5.87 -14.55
C LEU A 550 19.74 7.26 -14.17
N GLY A 551 19.56 7.64 -12.89
CA GLY A 551 19.96 8.95 -12.37
C GLY A 551 21.45 9.24 -12.47
N LEU A 552 22.28 8.20 -12.32
CA LEU A 552 23.74 8.28 -12.45
C LEU A 552 24.25 8.05 -13.88
N GLY A 553 23.36 7.78 -14.85
CA GLY A 553 23.73 7.55 -16.24
C GLY A 553 24.43 6.21 -16.51
N HIS A 554 24.28 5.22 -15.63
CA HIS A 554 24.82 3.87 -15.82
C HIS A 554 24.01 3.03 -16.82
N ILE A 555 22.71 3.28 -16.92
CA ILE A 555 21.79 2.63 -17.87
C ILE A 555 20.80 3.65 -18.44
N ARG A 556 20.11 3.27 -19.53
CA ARG A 556 18.93 3.97 -20.05
C ARG A 556 17.68 3.17 -19.73
N ALA A 557 16.51 3.81 -19.77
CA ALA A 557 15.23 3.13 -19.49
C ALA A 557 15.00 1.95 -20.46
N SER A 558 15.40 2.08 -21.72
CA SER A 558 15.32 1.01 -22.74
C SER A 558 16.17 -0.22 -22.43
N ASP A 559 17.15 -0.12 -21.52
CA ASP A 559 18.04 -1.24 -21.18
C ASP A 559 17.42 -2.12 -20.07
N ILE A 560 16.46 -1.60 -19.30
CA ILE A 560 15.85 -2.25 -18.13
C ILE A 560 15.13 -3.56 -18.48
N PRO A 561 14.31 -3.66 -19.55
CA PRO A 561 13.62 -4.91 -19.88
C PRO A 561 14.61 -6.07 -20.10
N GLY A 562 15.77 -5.80 -20.71
CA GLY A 562 16.83 -6.79 -20.93
C GLY A 562 17.63 -7.16 -19.68
N CYS A 563 17.45 -6.43 -18.57
CA CYS A 563 18.11 -6.70 -17.29
C CYS A 563 17.25 -7.54 -16.34
N VAL A 564 15.95 -7.70 -16.60
CA VAL A 564 15.04 -8.48 -15.76
C VAL A 564 14.79 -9.85 -16.37
N GLU A 565 15.33 -10.89 -15.71
CA GLU A 565 15.17 -12.27 -16.14
C GLU A 565 13.74 -12.78 -15.87
N CYS A 566 13.09 -13.32 -16.89
CA CYS A 566 11.84 -14.06 -16.76
C CYS A 566 12.15 -15.52 -16.37
N LYS A 567 11.72 -15.96 -15.18
CA LYS A 567 11.87 -17.35 -14.70
C LYS A 567 11.05 -18.30 -15.56
N LYS A 568 9.78 -17.97 -15.79
CA LYS A 568 8.83 -18.83 -16.51
C LYS A 568 7.68 -18.01 -17.10
N THR A 569 7.23 -18.41 -18.28
CA THR A 569 6.01 -17.86 -18.90
C THR A 569 4.88 -18.86 -18.73
N TYR A 570 3.71 -18.38 -18.30
CA TYR A 570 2.48 -19.16 -18.21
C TYR A 570 1.52 -18.65 -19.27
N THR A 571 1.13 -19.50 -20.21
CA THR A 571 0.16 -19.18 -21.26
C THR A 571 -1.22 -19.72 -20.86
N PRO A 572 -2.32 -19.03 -21.21
CA PRO A 572 -3.66 -19.52 -20.94
C PRO A 572 -3.91 -20.88 -21.56
N THR A 573 -4.53 -21.77 -20.79
CA THR A 573 -4.93 -23.12 -21.20
C THR A 573 -6.29 -23.05 -21.90
N PRO A 574 -6.40 -23.39 -23.20
CA PRO A 574 -7.65 -23.23 -23.97
C PRO A 574 -8.86 -23.92 -23.33
N GLU A 575 -8.65 -25.09 -22.71
CA GLU A 575 -9.68 -25.90 -22.08
C GLU A 575 -10.31 -25.20 -20.85
N HIS A 576 -9.56 -24.33 -20.17
CA HIS A 576 -10.05 -23.61 -18.99
C HIS A 576 -10.88 -22.37 -19.35
N ARG A 577 -10.77 -21.85 -20.58
CA ARG A 577 -11.38 -20.59 -20.99
C ARG A 577 -12.89 -20.55 -20.79
N ALA A 578 -13.60 -21.56 -21.28
CA ALA A 578 -15.06 -21.62 -21.16
C ALA A 578 -15.54 -21.74 -19.70
N VAL A 579 -14.73 -22.33 -18.83
CA VAL A 579 -15.01 -22.42 -17.39
C VAL A 579 -14.85 -21.04 -16.75
N TYR A 580 -13.70 -20.40 -16.93
CA TYR A 580 -13.42 -19.11 -16.30
C TYR A 580 -14.25 -17.95 -16.87
N ASP A 581 -14.61 -17.96 -18.15
CA ASP A 581 -15.50 -16.93 -18.74
C ASP A 581 -16.90 -16.96 -18.11
N ARG A 582 -17.43 -18.16 -17.88
CA ARG A 582 -18.72 -18.37 -17.20
C ARG A 582 -18.64 -17.91 -15.75
N LEU A 583 -17.63 -18.37 -15.01
CA LEU A 583 -17.46 -18.03 -13.60
C LEU A 583 -17.17 -16.53 -13.39
N TYR A 584 -16.43 -15.89 -14.29
CA TYR A 584 -16.20 -14.46 -14.23
C TYR A 584 -17.50 -13.66 -14.38
N SER A 585 -18.40 -14.10 -15.26
CA SER A 585 -19.72 -13.48 -15.42
C SER A 585 -20.53 -13.56 -14.11
N GLU A 586 -20.50 -14.72 -13.44
CA GLU A 586 -21.14 -14.89 -12.13
C GLU A 586 -20.45 -14.07 -11.03
N PHE A 587 -19.12 -13.93 -11.07
CA PHE A 587 -18.35 -13.15 -10.09
C PHE A 587 -18.83 -11.69 -10.08
N VAL A 588 -19.00 -11.10 -11.27
CA VAL A 588 -19.52 -9.73 -11.43
C VAL A 588 -21.01 -9.67 -11.09
N ALA A 589 -21.79 -10.71 -11.38
CA ALA A 589 -23.20 -10.79 -11.00
C ALA A 589 -23.39 -10.81 -9.48
N ILE A 590 -22.56 -11.57 -8.76
CA ILE A 590 -22.53 -11.63 -7.29
C ILE A 590 -22.38 -10.21 -6.72
N TYR A 591 -21.39 -9.43 -7.17
CA TYR A 591 -21.24 -8.04 -6.72
C TYR A 591 -22.54 -7.25 -6.91
N ASN A 592 -23.10 -7.29 -8.12
CA ASN A 592 -24.26 -6.48 -8.47
C ASN A 592 -25.52 -6.84 -7.66
N LYS A 593 -25.71 -8.12 -7.34
CA LYS A 593 -26.84 -8.63 -6.56
C LYS A 593 -26.66 -8.41 -5.05
N THR A 594 -25.42 -8.41 -4.55
CA THR A 594 -25.14 -8.36 -3.11
C THR A 594 -24.75 -6.98 -2.59
N LYS A 595 -24.33 -6.02 -3.44
CA LYS A 595 -23.94 -4.65 -3.00
C LYS A 595 -24.99 -3.95 -2.12
N GLY A 596 -26.28 -4.17 -2.41
CA GLY A 596 -27.38 -3.63 -1.58
C GLY A 596 -27.43 -4.24 -0.18
N ILE A 597 -27.06 -5.52 -0.04
CA ILE A 597 -26.95 -6.20 1.26
C ILE A 597 -25.77 -5.64 2.04
N TYR A 598 -24.60 -5.54 1.40
CA TYR A 598 -23.39 -5.00 2.04
C TYR A 598 -23.59 -3.59 2.57
N ARG A 599 -24.26 -2.71 1.82
CA ARG A 599 -24.60 -1.36 2.29
C ARG A 599 -25.52 -1.34 3.52
N ARG A 600 -26.42 -2.31 3.65
CA ARG A 600 -27.28 -2.41 4.85
C ARG A 600 -26.53 -2.96 6.06
N LEU A 601 -25.53 -3.80 5.84
CA LEU A 601 -24.73 -4.40 6.91
C LEU A 601 -23.60 -3.48 7.39
N ASN A 602 -23.00 -2.71 6.48
CA ASN A 602 -21.72 -2.03 6.70
C ASN A 602 -21.74 -0.53 6.34
N GLY A 603 -22.89 0.02 5.91
CA GLY A 603 -23.01 1.38 5.38
C GLY A 603 -23.70 2.37 6.30
#